data_AF-A0A821HYL3-F1
#
_entry.id   AF-A0A821HYL3-F1
#
_cell.length_a   1.000
_cell.length_b   1.000
_cell.length_c   1.000
_cell.angle_alpha   90.00
_cell.angle_beta   90.00
_cell.angle_gamma   90.00
#
_symmetry.space_group_name_H-M   'P 1'
#
loop_
_entity.id
_entity.type
_entity.pdbx_description
1 polymer ?
#
loop_
_entity_poly.entity_id
_entity_poly.type
_entity_poly.pdbx_seq_one_letter_code
_entity_poly.pdbx_strand_id
1 'polypeptide(L)'
;MTYPKKELHVACNYLLRLMKAHVELSNEQINLFKRTFHDILSKRFINHWFPATPNRGSAYRCLQTKHWKDPVLRSIAERSCLPLHRYLPVIFTMWI
;
A
#
# COMPACT_ATOMS: atom_id res chain seq x y z
N MET A 1 -16.14 -12.38 5.01
CA MET A 1 -15.62 -11.50 3.93
C MET A 1 -14.12 -11.75 3.79
N THR A 2 -13.65 -12.07 2.58
CA THR A 2 -12.25 -12.45 2.33
C THR A 2 -11.48 -11.29 1.71
N TYR A 3 -10.24 -11.09 2.16
CA TYR A 3 -9.28 -10.13 1.59
C TYR A 3 -7.89 -10.78 1.56
N PRO A 4 -6.98 -10.35 0.67
CA PRO A 4 -5.73 -11.05 0.40
C PRO A 4 -4.63 -10.74 1.43
N LYS A 5 -4.66 -11.42 2.58
CA LYS A 5 -3.69 -11.17 3.66
C LYS A 5 -2.23 -11.32 3.22
N LYS A 6 -1.93 -12.34 2.40
CA LYS A 6 -0.55 -12.65 1.96
C LYS A 6 -0.05 -11.62 0.95
N GLU A 7 -0.89 -11.25 -0.01
CA GLU A 7 -0.57 -10.31 -1.08
C GLU A 7 -0.41 -8.89 -0.51
N LEU A 8 -1.25 -8.50 0.46
CA LEU A 8 -1.06 -7.26 1.21
C LEU A 8 0.26 -7.24 1.98
N HIS A 9 0.66 -8.36 2.59
CA HIS A 9 1.93 -8.43 3.32
C HIS A 9 3.14 -8.26 2.38
N VAL A 10 3.11 -8.92 1.22
CA VAL A 10 4.17 -8.80 0.20
C VAL A 10 4.23 -7.36 -0.34
N ALA A 11 3.08 -6.78 -0.69
CA ALA A 11 2.98 -5.40 -1.16
C ALA A 11 3.49 -4.38 -0.12
N CYS A 12 3.10 -4.54 1.15
CA CYS A 12 3.56 -3.69 2.24
C CYS A 12 5.08 -3.74 2.40
N ASN A 13 5.65 -4.95 2.41
CA ASN A 13 7.10 -5.12 2.56
C ASN A 13 7.86 -4.58 1.34
N TYR A 14 7.30 -4.69 0.14
CA TYR A 14 7.89 -4.12 -1.06
C TYR A 14 7.99 -2.59 -0.97
N LEU A 15 6.91 -1.91 -0.58
CA LEU A 15 6.95 -0.46 -0.37
C LEU A 15 7.93 -0.05 0.74
N LEU A 16 7.97 -0.78 1.84
CA LEU A 16 8.95 -0.54 2.90
C LEU A 16 10.40 -0.69 2.41
N ARG A 17 10.69 -1.66 1.53
CA ARG A 17 12.01 -1.81 0.93
C ARG A 17 12.37 -0.61 0.06
N LEU A 18 11.43 -0.12 -0.76
CA LEU A 18 11.64 1.10 -1.54
C LEU A 18 11.93 2.30 -0.63
N MET A 19 11.16 2.46 0.44
CA MET A 19 11.37 3.58 1.37
C MET A 19 12.73 3.50 2.07
N LYS A 20 13.09 2.31 2.55
CA LYS A 20 14.38 2.06 3.24
C LYS A 20 15.60 2.26 2.35
N ALA A 21 15.45 2.26 1.02
CA ALA A 21 16.53 2.59 0.10
C ALA A 21 16.88 4.09 0.11
N HIS A 22 16.00 4.95 0.62
CA HIS A 22 16.17 6.41 0.63
C HIS A 22 16.26 7.02 2.03
N VAL A 23 15.78 6.33 3.06
CA VAL A 23 15.73 6.85 4.44
C VAL A 23 15.84 5.72 5.46
N GLU A 24 16.52 5.99 6.57
CA GLU A 24 16.47 5.12 7.73
C GLU A 24 15.13 5.33 8.48
N LEU A 25 14.39 4.25 8.68
CA LEU A 25 13.11 4.26 9.38
C LEU A 25 13.25 3.55 10.73
N SER A 26 12.77 4.18 11.79
CA SER A 26 12.70 3.56 13.11
C SER A 26 11.74 2.37 13.12
N ASN A 27 11.89 1.48 14.10
CA ASN A 27 10.99 0.34 14.25
C ASN A 27 9.54 0.79 14.49
N GLU A 28 9.34 1.89 15.21
CA GLU A 28 8.04 2.51 15.45
C GLU A 28 7.41 3.00 14.14
N GLN A 29 8.18 3.71 13.31
CA GLN A 29 7.71 4.18 12.00
C GLN A 29 7.35 3.01 11.08
N ILE A 30 8.18 1.97 11.04
CA ILE A 30 7.92 0.75 10.26
C ILE A 30 6.64 0.07 10.74
N ASN A 31 6.47 -0.09 12.04
CA ASN A 31 5.31 -0.76 12.62
C ASN A 31 4.03 0.04 12.40
N LEU A 32 4.08 1.36 12.55
CA LEU A 32 2.96 2.26 12.27
C LEU A 32 2.57 2.21 10.79
N PHE A 33 3.54 2.26 9.87
CA PHE A 33 3.30 2.11 8.44
C PHE A 33 2.61 0.78 8.12
N LYS A 34 3.14 -0.35 8.63
CA LYS A 34 2.55 -1.69 8.40
C LYS A 34 1.10 -1.75 8.86
N ARG A 35 0.83 -1.31 10.10
CA ARG A 35 -0.53 -1.31 10.67
C ARG A 35 -1.47 -0.45 9.82
N THR A 36 -1.06 0.77 9.50
CA THR A 36 -1.83 1.72 8.68
C THR A 36 -2.14 1.15 7.30
N PHE A 37 -1.14 0.59 6.62
CA PHE A 37 -1.27 -0.03 5.30
C PHE A 37 -2.29 -1.17 5.32
N HIS A 38 -2.15 -2.10 6.28
CA HIS A 38 -3.04 -3.24 6.42
C HIS A 38 -4.46 -2.83 6.80
N ASP A 39 -4.64 -1.88 7.71
CA ASP A 39 -5.96 -1.43 8.16
C ASP A 39 -6.75 -0.76 7.03
N ILE A 40 -6.08 0.06 6.21
CA ILE A 40 -6.75 0.74 5.08
C ILE A 40 -7.10 -0.25 3.98
N LEU A 41 -6.12 -1.07 3.55
CA LEU A 41 -6.33 -1.93 2.39
C LEU A 41 -7.18 -3.15 2.69
N SER A 42 -7.09 -3.73 3.89
CA SER A 42 -7.99 -4.83 4.28
C SER A 42 -9.46 -4.40 4.20
N LYS A 43 -9.78 -3.18 4.67
CA LYS A 43 -11.12 -2.60 4.56
C LYS A 43 -11.50 -2.30 3.11
N ARG A 44 -10.60 -1.68 2.34
CA ARG A 44 -10.86 -1.34 0.93
C ARG A 44 -11.13 -2.57 0.06
N PHE A 45 -10.42 -3.67 0.30
CA PHE A 45 -10.46 -4.86 -0.56
C PHE A 45 -11.59 -5.82 -0.22
N ILE A 46 -12.32 -5.58 0.87
CA ILE A 46 -13.57 -6.30 1.17
C ILE A 46 -14.50 -6.20 -0.06
N ASN A 47 -15.05 -7.35 -0.46
CA ASN A 47 -15.93 -7.52 -1.62
C ASN A 47 -15.30 -7.17 -2.98
N HIS A 48 -14.00 -6.88 -3.03
CA HIS A 48 -13.25 -6.57 -4.24
C HIS A 48 -12.07 -7.53 -4.46
N TRP A 49 -12.08 -8.67 -3.78
CA TRP A 49 -11.11 -9.74 -3.93
C TRP A 49 -11.79 -11.02 -4.43
N PHE A 50 -11.41 -11.47 -5.63
CA PHE A 50 -12.05 -12.60 -6.31
C PHE A 50 -11.00 -13.66 -6.69
N PRO A 51 -10.68 -14.62 -5.80
CA PRO A 51 -9.62 -15.61 -6.05
C PRO A 51 -9.81 -16.42 -7.34
N ALA A 52 -11.05 -16.75 -7.69
CA ALA A 52 -11.37 -17.49 -8.91
C ALA A 52 -11.23 -16.65 -10.20
N THR A 53 -11.25 -15.32 -10.09
CA THR A 53 -11.13 -14.39 -11.22
C THR A 53 -10.24 -13.22 -10.80
N PRO A 54 -8.91 -13.42 -10.65
CA PRO A 54 -8.01 -12.46 -9.99
C PRO A 54 -7.96 -11.09 -10.68
N ASN A 55 -8.17 -11.06 -12.00
CA ASN A 55 -8.25 -9.83 -12.79
C ASN A 55 -9.50 -9.00 -12.48
N ARG A 56 -10.56 -9.61 -11.96
CA ARG A 56 -11.77 -8.88 -11.56
C ARG A 56 -11.42 -7.95 -10.40
N GLY A 57 -11.72 -6.67 -10.58
CA GLY A 57 -11.43 -5.63 -9.58
C GLY A 57 -9.95 -5.28 -9.41
N SER A 58 -9.04 -5.80 -10.24
CA SER A 58 -7.60 -5.49 -10.12
C SER A 58 -7.31 -3.99 -10.25
N ALA A 59 -8.01 -3.29 -11.15
CA ALA A 59 -7.85 -1.84 -11.33
C ALA A 59 -8.30 -1.04 -10.10
N TYR A 60 -9.32 -1.51 -9.39
CA TYR A 60 -9.77 -0.90 -8.14
C TYR A 60 -8.77 -1.10 -6.99
N ARG A 61 -8.07 -2.25 -6.99
CA ARG A 61 -7.02 -2.59 -6.01
C ARG A 61 -5.66 -2.00 -6.33
N CYS A 62 -5.45 -1.55 -7.57
CA CYS A 62 -4.22 -0.95 -8.03
C CYS A 62 -3.84 0.29 -7.19
N LEU A 63 -2.56 0.40 -6.84
CA LEU A 63 -1.97 1.59 -6.21
C LEU A 63 -1.09 2.32 -7.22
N GLN A 64 -1.22 3.65 -7.31
CA GLN A 64 -0.45 4.47 -8.26
C GLN A 64 0.12 5.73 -7.63
N THR A 65 1.41 5.98 -7.84
CA THR A 65 2.05 7.23 -7.35
C THR A 65 1.99 8.37 -8.36
N LYS A 66 1.49 8.12 -9.58
CA LYS A 66 1.42 9.12 -10.65
C LYS A 66 0.68 10.38 -10.16
N HIS A 67 1.39 11.50 -10.14
CA HIS A 67 0.92 12.80 -9.62
C HIS A 67 0.51 12.82 -8.14
N TRP A 68 0.79 11.78 -7.35
CA TRP A 68 0.37 11.66 -5.95
C TRP A 68 -1.13 11.88 -5.71
N LYS A 69 -1.95 11.47 -6.68
CA LYS A 69 -3.41 11.61 -6.63
C LYS A 69 -4.12 10.38 -6.05
N ASP A 70 -3.41 9.28 -5.80
CA ASP A 70 -4.01 8.09 -5.22
C ASP A 70 -4.43 8.34 -3.77
N PRO A 71 -5.75 8.32 -3.48
CA PRO A 71 -6.26 8.65 -2.16
C PRO A 71 -5.86 7.64 -1.08
N VAL A 72 -5.57 6.39 -1.46
CA VAL A 72 -5.10 5.36 -0.53
C VAL A 72 -3.70 5.68 -0.07
N LEU A 73 -2.80 5.94 -1.01
CA LEU A 73 -1.41 6.27 -0.66
C LEU A 73 -1.33 7.57 0.13
N ARG A 74 -2.17 8.57 -0.19
CA ARG A 74 -2.31 9.79 0.62
C ARG A 74 -2.78 9.48 2.03
N SER A 75 -3.84 8.70 2.19
CA SER A 75 -4.35 8.32 3.52
C SER A 75 -3.33 7.51 4.32
N ILE A 76 -2.52 6.66 3.68
CA ILE A 76 -1.44 5.93 4.36
C ILE A 76 -0.35 6.90 4.79
N ALA A 77 0.08 7.82 3.91
CA ALA A 77 1.09 8.82 4.21
C ALA A 77 0.69 9.68 5.42
N GLU A 78 -0.54 10.20 5.42
CA GLU A 78 -1.10 11.04 6.49
C GLU A 78 -1.16 10.28 7.82
N ARG A 79 -1.72 9.06 7.84
CA ARG A 79 -1.90 8.29 9.08
C ARG A 79 -0.64 7.64 9.62
N SER A 80 0.35 7.38 8.76
CA SER A 80 1.66 6.87 9.18
C SER A 80 2.67 7.97 9.48
N CYS A 81 2.31 9.24 9.28
CA CYS A 81 3.20 10.40 9.42
C CYS A 81 4.48 10.28 8.58
N LEU A 82 4.39 9.62 7.42
CA LEU A 82 5.53 9.39 6.53
C LEU A 82 5.30 10.08 5.18
N PRO A 83 6.22 10.95 4.72
CA PRO A 83 6.10 11.62 3.44
C PRO A 83 6.42 10.66 2.29
N LEU A 84 5.51 9.73 1.98
CA LEU A 84 5.71 8.67 0.98
C LEU A 84 6.15 9.21 -0.39
N HIS A 85 5.74 10.43 -0.74
CA HIS A 85 6.16 11.13 -1.96
C HIS A 85 7.65 11.40 -2.10
N ARG A 86 8.40 11.38 -0.99
CA ARG A 86 9.86 11.53 -0.97
C ARG A 86 10.59 10.19 -1.09
N TYR A 87 9.89 9.09 -0.81
CA TYR A 87 10.50 7.77 -0.63
C TYR A 87 10.13 6.78 -1.74
N LEU A 88 9.03 7.00 -2.44
CA LEU A 88 8.55 6.14 -3.51
C LEU A 88 8.82 6.79 -4.88
N PRO A 89 8.98 5.99 -5.96
CA PRO A 89 9.19 6.52 -7.30
C PRO A 89 8.05 7.44 -7.76
N VAL A 90 8.39 8.46 -8.56
CA VAL A 90 7.43 9.46 -9.09
C VAL A 90 6.34 8.80 -9.93
N ILE A 91 6.68 7.76 -10.69
CA ILE A 91 5.75 6.96 -11.48
C ILE A 91 5.94 5.50 -11.09
N PHE A 92 5.01 5.00 -10.30
CA PHE A 92 4.95 3.62 -9.84
C PHE A 92 3.51 3.13 -9.87
N THR A 93 3.32 1.87 -10.28
CA THR A 93 2.03 1.19 -10.32
C THR A 93 2.20 -0.19 -9.71
N MET A 94 1.36 -0.54 -8.74
CA MET A 94 1.36 -1.85 -8.09
C MET A 94 -0.03 -2.47 -8.14
N TRP A 95 -0.09 -3.67 -8.70
CA TRP A 95 -1.29 -4.49 -8.73
C TRP A 95 -1.22 -5.48 -7.58
N ILE A 96 -2.26 -5.51 -6.76
CA ILE A 96 -2.39 -6.42 -5.63
C ILE A 96 -3.52 -7.41 -5.91
#